data_AF-A0A2N2T388-F1
#
_entry.id   AF-A0A2N2T388-F1
#
_cell.length_a   1.000
_cell.length_b   1.000
_cell.length_c   1.000
_cell.angle_alpha   90.00
_cell.angle_beta   90.00
_cell.angle_gamma   90.00
#
_symmetry.space_group_name_H-M   'P 1'
#
loop_
_entity.id
_entity.type
_entity.pdbx_description
1 polymer ?
#
loop_
_entity_poly.entity_id
_entity_poly.type
_entity_poly.pdbx_seq_one_letter_code
_entity_poly.pdbx_strand_id
1 'polypeptide(L)'
;MTAIHITDIEAAINFWRARSPSSEGAALALPTRVLAEVYAVMALERSHEIDEAALPEAALQAWLTWFESTPDTPCIAICSTSQGDEVCKGCGRTFAEVQNWTGMRPVQKRATWRRITQDGTAWRFNKYAERAAEKRAVPGG
;
A
#
# COMPACT_ATOMS: atom_id res chain seq x y z
N MET A 1 0.41 -7.91 -12.68
CA MET A 1 1.60 -7.11 -12.36
C MET A 1 2.06 -7.48 -10.96
N THR A 2 3.34 -7.81 -10.82
CA THR A 2 4.05 -8.25 -9.61
C THR A 2 4.99 -7.17 -9.09
N ALA A 3 4.77 -5.92 -9.52
CA ALA A 3 5.70 -4.85 -9.29
C ALA A 3 5.30 -3.98 -8.09
N ILE A 4 6.27 -3.68 -7.25
CA ILE A 4 6.16 -2.76 -6.13
C ILE A 4 6.54 -1.36 -6.62
N HIS A 5 5.70 -0.37 -6.33
CA HIS A 5 5.92 1.01 -6.74
C HIS A 5 6.87 1.73 -5.79
N ILE A 6 7.64 2.69 -6.30
CA ILE A 6 8.58 3.48 -5.51
C ILE A 6 7.92 4.17 -4.30
N THR A 7 6.67 4.62 -4.45
CA THR A 7 5.90 5.25 -3.36
C THR A 7 5.58 4.29 -2.22
N ASP A 8 5.48 2.98 -2.49
CA ASP A 8 5.30 1.98 -1.43
C ASP A 8 6.62 1.76 -0.67
N ILE A 9 7.77 1.83 -1.36
CA ILE A 9 9.09 1.81 -0.72
C ILE A 9 9.27 3.03 0.18
N GLU A 10 8.92 4.23 -0.30
CA GLU A 10 8.95 5.47 0.48
C GLU A 10 8.06 5.38 1.74
N ALA A 11 6.83 4.86 1.59
CA ALA A 11 5.91 4.67 2.70
C ALA A 11 6.45 3.69 3.74
N ALA A 12 7.05 2.57 3.29
CA ALA A 12 7.68 1.60 4.17
C ALA A 12 8.91 2.19 4.90
N ILE A 13 9.75 2.98 4.23
CA ILE A 13 10.87 3.70 4.84
C ILE A 13 10.35 4.63 5.95
N ASN A 14 9.33 5.44 5.65
CA ASN A 14 8.78 6.39 6.61
C ASN A 14 8.17 5.70 7.83
N PHE A 15 7.50 4.56 7.62
CA PHE A 15 6.99 3.72 8.69
C PHE A 15 8.10 3.23 9.64
N TRP A 16 9.22 2.74 9.10
CA TRP A 16 10.34 2.29 9.92
C TRP A 16 11.08 3.44 10.61
N ARG A 17 11.21 4.60 9.94
CA ARG A 17 11.80 5.81 10.57
C ARG A 17 10.98 6.30 11.75
N ALA A 18 9.65 6.21 11.69
CA ALA A 18 8.78 6.59 12.80
C ALA A 18 8.90 5.63 14.00
N ARG A 19 9.09 4.32 13.75
CA ARG A 19 9.21 3.29 14.81
C ARG A 19 10.61 3.15 15.39
N SER A 20 11.63 3.42 14.59
CA SER A 20 13.04 3.26 14.97
C SER A 20 13.83 4.45 14.44
N PRO A 21 13.65 5.63 15.04
CA PRO A 21 14.40 6.81 14.64
C PRO A 21 15.89 6.59 14.89
N SER A 22 16.73 7.05 13.96
CA SER A 22 18.17 7.12 14.19
C SER A 22 18.45 8.20 15.25
N SER A 23 19.18 7.85 16.30
CA SER A 23 19.80 8.86 17.16
C SER A 23 20.95 9.55 16.42
N GLU A 24 21.27 10.79 16.80
CA GLU A 24 22.43 11.52 16.27
C GLU A 24 23.69 10.63 16.24
N GLY A 25 24.30 10.50 15.05
CA GLY A 25 25.52 9.70 14.84
C GLY A 25 25.33 8.18 14.75
N ALA A 26 24.13 7.64 14.95
CA ALA A 26 23.86 6.20 14.82
C ALA A 26 23.47 5.81 13.38
N ALA A 27 23.87 4.60 12.99
CA ALA A 27 23.44 4.01 11.72
C ALA A 27 21.91 3.81 11.70
N LEU A 28 21.31 3.90 10.51
CA LEU A 28 19.91 3.58 10.30
C LEU A 28 19.61 2.13 10.73
N ALA A 29 18.43 1.92 11.33
CA ALA A 29 17.93 0.58 11.62
C ALA A 29 17.92 -0.27 10.35
N LEU A 30 18.18 -1.57 10.50
CA LEU A 30 18.31 -2.50 9.38
C LEU A 30 17.14 -2.40 8.37
N PRO A 31 15.85 -2.43 8.79
CA PRO A 31 14.72 -2.34 7.86
C PRO A 31 14.73 -1.05 7.02
N THR A 32 15.03 0.08 7.65
CA THR A 32 15.14 1.38 6.98
C THR A 32 16.29 1.37 5.96
N ARG A 33 17.45 0.83 6.35
CA ARG A 33 18.64 0.79 5.49
C ARG A 33 18.42 -0.06 4.24
N VAL A 34 17.90 -1.27 4.38
CA VAL A 34 17.69 -2.16 3.22
C VAL A 34 16.63 -1.62 2.25
N LEU A 35 15.58 -0.96 2.76
CA LEU A 35 14.60 -0.29 1.90
C LEU A 35 15.19 0.96 1.22
N ALA A 36 16.03 1.72 1.93
CA ALA A 36 16.71 2.89 1.38
C ALA A 36 17.70 2.51 0.26
N GLU A 37 18.38 1.38 0.38
CA GLU A 37 19.24 0.83 -0.68
C GLU A 37 18.42 0.52 -1.95
N VAL A 38 17.25 -0.14 -1.81
CA VAL A 38 16.33 -0.38 -2.93
C VAL A 38 15.85 0.92 -3.56
N TYR A 39 15.41 1.89 -2.73
CA TYR A 39 14.99 3.21 -3.20
C TYR A 39 16.10 3.93 -3.98
N ALA A 40 17.34 3.87 -3.48
CA ALA A 40 18.49 4.51 -4.13
C ALA A 40 18.77 3.91 -5.51
N VAL A 41 18.68 2.57 -5.65
CA VAL A 41 18.80 1.89 -6.95
C VAL A 41 17.70 2.35 -7.91
N MET A 42 16.44 2.31 -7.47
CA MET A 42 15.30 2.76 -8.29
C MET A 42 15.46 4.21 -8.74
N ALA A 43 15.89 5.11 -7.84
CA ALA A 43 16.11 6.52 -8.16
C ALA A 43 17.26 6.72 -9.15
N LEU A 44 18.37 6.00 -9.00
CA LEU A 44 19.51 6.03 -9.92
C LEU A 44 19.10 5.57 -11.32
N GLU A 45 18.33 4.49 -11.40
CA GLU A 45 17.83 3.90 -12.65
C GLU A 45 16.63 4.66 -13.24
N ARG A 46 16.08 5.65 -12.51
CA ARG A 46 14.83 6.35 -12.84
C ARG A 46 13.65 5.39 -13.02
N SER A 47 13.63 4.31 -12.26
CA SER A 47 12.53 3.36 -12.24
C SER A 47 11.49 3.72 -11.18
N HIS A 48 10.21 3.59 -11.52
CA HIS A 48 9.10 3.74 -10.58
C HIS A 48 8.58 2.41 -10.05
N GLU A 49 9.00 1.29 -10.64
CA GLU A 49 8.51 -0.04 -10.32
C GLU A 49 9.68 -1.03 -10.25
N ILE A 50 9.61 -1.94 -9.29
CA ILE A 50 10.57 -3.04 -9.14
C ILE A 50 9.79 -4.34 -8.99
N ASP A 51 10.23 -5.41 -9.66
CA ASP A 51 9.59 -6.71 -9.51
C ASP A 51 9.79 -7.24 -8.08
N GLU A 52 8.75 -7.83 -7.49
CA GLU A 52 8.80 -8.46 -6.17
C GLU A 52 9.96 -9.45 -6.02
N ALA A 53 10.27 -10.23 -7.05
CA ALA A 53 11.37 -11.19 -7.05
C ALA A 53 12.76 -10.55 -7.15
N ALA A 54 12.84 -9.26 -7.53
CA ALA A 54 14.09 -8.52 -7.59
C ALA A 54 14.43 -7.83 -6.24
N LEU A 55 13.50 -7.80 -5.29
CA LEU A 55 13.79 -7.28 -3.95
C LEU A 55 14.72 -8.24 -3.20
N PRO A 56 15.79 -7.74 -2.56
CA PRO A 56 16.50 -8.51 -1.55
C PRO A 56 15.55 -8.96 -0.44
N GLU A 57 15.72 -10.19 0.06
CA GLU A 57 14.83 -10.79 1.05
C GLU A 57 14.58 -9.88 2.27
N ALA A 58 15.63 -9.27 2.82
CA ALA A 58 15.49 -8.35 3.95
C ALA A 58 14.63 -7.11 3.63
N ALA A 59 14.71 -6.59 2.40
CA ALA A 59 13.89 -5.47 1.96
C ALA A 59 12.43 -5.90 1.73
N LEU A 60 12.21 -7.10 1.16
CA LEU A 60 10.87 -7.66 1.01
C LEU A 60 10.19 -7.86 2.37
N GLN A 61 10.89 -8.43 3.36
CA GLN A 61 10.34 -8.60 4.71
C GLN A 61 10.03 -7.26 5.39
N ALA A 62 10.91 -6.26 5.23
CA ALA A 62 10.67 -4.91 5.75
C ALA A 62 9.45 -4.24 5.10
N TRP A 63 9.25 -4.45 3.79
CA TRP A 63 8.09 -3.97 3.05
C TRP A 63 6.80 -4.70 3.44
N LEU A 64 6.84 -6.03 3.60
CA LEU A 64 5.70 -6.84 4.05
C LEU A 64 5.23 -6.43 5.45
N THR A 65 6.15 -6.15 6.37
CA THR A 65 5.81 -5.67 7.70
C THR A 65 5.06 -4.33 7.65
N TRP A 66 5.47 -3.43 6.74
CA TRP A 66 4.72 -2.19 6.51
C TRP A 66 3.36 -2.48 5.89
N PHE A 67 3.28 -3.33 4.87
CA PHE A 67 2.04 -3.71 4.20
C PHE A 67 0.99 -4.21 5.21
N GLU A 68 1.39 -5.11 6.11
CA GLU A 68 0.53 -5.68 7.17
C GLU A 68 0.03 -4.64 8.18
N SER A 69 0.72 -3.50 8.31
CA SER A 69 0.29 -2.39 9.16
C SER A 69 -0.77 -1.48 8.53
N THR A 70 -1.02 -1.64 7.22
CA THR A 70 -2.03 -0.85 6.48
C THR A 70 -3.39 -1.55 6.47
N PRO A 71 -4.51 -0.83 6.25
CA PRO A 71 -5.81 -1.47 6.11
C PRO A 71 -5.81 -2.55 5.01
N ASP A 72 -6.21 -3.78 5.35
CA ASP A 72 -6.18 -4.88 4.38
C ASP A 72 -7.08 -4.59 3.18
N THR A 73 -8.27 -4.00 3.36
CA THR A 73 -9.24 -3.83 2.26
C THR A 73 -9.74 -2.38 2.13
N PRO A 74 -9.94 -1.88 0.89
CA PRO A 74 -10.52 -0.56 0.66
C PRO A 74 -12.05 -0.54 0.82
N CYS A 75 -12.66 -1.66 1.23
CA CYS A 75 -14.09 -1.82 1.32
C CYS A 75 -14.72 -0.91 2.40
N ILE A 76 -15.84 -0.29 2.07
CA ILE A 76 -16.66 0.52 2.99
C ILE A 76 -18.03 -0.11 3.29
N ALA A 77 -18.15 -1.43 3.09
CA ALA A 77 -19.39 -2.20 3.22
C ALA A 77 -20.56 -1.66 2.37
N ILE A 78 -20.25 -1.05 1.23
CA ILE A 78 -21.21 -0.66 0.19
C ILE A 78 -20.70 -1.26 -1.12
N CYS A 79 -21.48 -2.14 -1.71
CA CYS A 79 -21.11 -2.86 -2.93
C CYS A 79 -22.10 -2.57 -4.05
N SER A 80 -21.62 -2.05 -5.17
CA SER A 80 -22.42 -1.85 -6.37
C SER A 80 -22.17 -2.92 -7.44
N THR A 81 -21.10 -3.71 -7.31
CA THR A 81 -20.84 -4.83 -8.24
C THR A 81 -21.84 -5.98 -8.02
N SER A 82 -22.34 -6.17 -6.80
CA SER A 82 -23.47 -7.06 -6.52
C SER A 82 -24.77 -6.64 -7.21
N GLN A 83 -24.83 -5.40 -7.71
CA GLN A 83 -25.95 -4.84 -8.47
C GLN A 83 -25.65 -4.76 -9.99
N GLY A 84 -24.51 -5.30 -10.43
CA GLY A 84 -24.14 -5.40 -11.85
C GLY A 84 -23.07 -4.44 -12.36
N ASP A 85 -22.53 -3.53 -11.52
CA ASP A 85 -21.43 -2.66 -11.96
C ASP A 85 -20.11 -3.45 -12.12
N GLU A 86 -19.31 -3.16 -13.16
CA GLU A 86 -17.98 -3.76 -13.35
C GLU A 86 -16.94 -3.22 -12.36
N VAL A 87 -17.13 -1.98 -11.88
CA VAL A 87 -16.28 -1.32 -10.88
C VAL A 87 -17.15 -0.87 -9.72
N CYS A 88 -16.76 -1.25 -8.50
CA CYS A 88 -17.48 -0.93 -7.28
C CYS A 88 -17.44 0.58 -7.02
N LYS A 89 -18.59 1.26 -7.10
CA LYS A 89 -18.72 2.69 -6.77
C LYS A 89 -18.33 3.00 -5.33
N GLY A 90 -18.47 2.03 -4.41
CA GLY A 90 -18.10 2.18 -3.01
C GLY A 90 -16.58 2.24 -2.79
N CYS A 91 -15.86 1.21 -3.23
CA CYS A 91 -14.43 1.04 -2.92
C CYS A 91 -13.46 1.22 -4.10
N GLY A 92 -13.96 1.31 -5.34
CA GLY A 92 -13.16 1.49 -6.55
C GLY A 92 -12.55 0.20 -7.13
N ARG A 93 -12.70 -0.94 -6.45
CA ARG A 93 -12.23 -2.24 -6.94
C ARG A 93 -13.05 -2.73 -8.15
N THR A 94 -12.42 -3.39 -9.10
CA THR A 94 -13.11 -4.11 -10.18
C THR A 94 -13.86 -5.32 -9.63
N PHE A 95 -14.83 -5.85 -10.37
CA PHE A 95 -15.55 -7.07 -9.97
C PHE A 95 -14.59 -8.23 -9.69
N ALA A 96 -13.60 -8.44 -10.56
CA ALA A 96 -12.59 -9.48 -10.38
C ALA A 96 -11.75 -9.28 -9.11
N GLU A 97 -11.33 -8.04 -8.80
CA GLU A 97 -10.60 -7.72 -7.56
C GLU A 97 -11.48 -7.92 -6.32
N VAL A 98 -12.79 -7.63 -6.40
CA VAL A 98 -13.73 -7.87 -5.29
C VAL A 98 -13.85 -9.38 -5.02
N GLN A 99 -14.01 -10.21 -6.05
CA GLN A 99 -14.17 -11.66 -5.91
C GLN A 99 -12.91 -12.36 -5.42
N ASN A 100 -11.75 -11.96 -5.92
CA ASN A 100 -10.50 -12.68 -5.69
C ASN A 100 -9.64 -12.09 -4.57
N TRP A 101 -10.11 -11.06 -3.86
CA TRP A 101 -9.32 -10.27 -2.91
C TRP A 101 -8.51 -11.10 -1.91
N THR A 102 -9.13 -12.13 -1.34
CA THR A 102 -8.52 -12.99 -0.31
C THR A 102 -7.36 -13.82 -0.84
N GLY A 103 -7.36 -14.16 -2.14
CA GLY A 103 -6.28 -14.89 -2.81
C GLY A 103 -5.24 -13.99 -3.48
N MET A 104 -5.45 -12.67 -3.51
CA MET A 104 -4.48 -11.74 -4.09
C MET A 104 -3.25 -11.59 -3.18
N ARG A 105 -2.07 -11.61 -3.79
CA ARG A 105 -0.80 -11.36 -3.11
C ARG A 105 -0.70 -9.90 -2.65
N PRO A 106 0.11 -9.59 -1.62
CA PRO A 106 0.32 -8.23 -1.13
C PRO A 106 0.60 -7.21 -2.24
N VAL A 107 1.48 -7.54 -3.19
CA VAL A 107 1.84 -6.63 -4.29
C VAL A 107 0.64 -6.34 -5.21
N GLN A 108 -0.21 -7.34 -5.46
CA GLN A 108 -1.43 -7.17 -6.26
C GLN A 108 -2.46 -6.30 -5.52
N LYS A 109 -2.60 -6.50 -4.20
CA LYS A 109 -3.45 -5.65 -3.36
C LYS A 109 -2.95 -4.21 -3.35
N ARG A 110 -1.63 -3.99 -3.27
CA ARG A 110 -1.02 -2.66 -3.33
C ARG A 110 -1.21 -1.96 -4.67
N ALA A 111 -1.08 -2.68 -5.79
CA ALA A 111 -1.41 -2.14 -7.10
C ALA A 111 -2.88 -1.67 -7.18
N THR A 112 -3.79 -2.44 -6.60
CA THR A 112 -5.21 -2.05 -6.51
C THR A 112 -5.39 -0.78 -5.68
N TRP A 113 -4.79 -0.74 -4.48
CA TRP A 113 -4.81 0.42 -3.58
C TRP A 113 -4.25 1.68 -4.24
N ARG A 114 -3.14 1.56 -4.96
CA ARG A 114 -2.54 2.66 -5.72
C ARG A 114 -3.51 3.18 -6.77
N ARG A 115 -4.04 2.29 -7.62
CA ARG A 115 -5.00 2.64 -8.69
C ARG A 115 -6.21 3.39 -8.13
N ILE A 116 -6.92 2.82 -7.16
CA ILE A 116 -8.14 3.44 -6.63
C ILE A 116 -7.84 4.79 -5.96
N THR A 117 -6.67 4.96 -5.34
CA THR A 117 -6.27 6.22 -4.70
C THR A 117 -5.94 7.28 -5.74
N GLN A 118 -5.28 6.90 -6.83
CA GLN A 118 -5.01 7.78 -7.97
C GLN A 118 -6.30 8.19 -8.69
N ASP A 119 -7.22 7.24 -8.90
CA ASP A 119 -8.52 7.51 -9.53
C ASP A 119 -9.36 8.46 -8.67
N GLY A 120 -9.40 8.24 -7.34
CA GLY A 120 -10.10 9.13 -6.40
C GLY A 120 -11.62 9.24 -6.59
N THR A 121 -12.21 8.47 -7.50
CA THR A 121 -13.62 8.60 -7.91
C THR A 121 -14.61 7.85 -7.03
N ALA A 122 -14.15 6.81 -6.32
CA ALA A 122 -15.00 5.97 -5.48
C ALA A 122 -15.55 6.72 -4.26
N TRP A 123 -16.73 6.32 -3.78
CA TRP A 123 -17.43 7.01 -2.69
C TRP A 123 -16.67 7.07 -1.37
N ARG A 124 -15.74 6.13 -1.14
CA ARG A 124 -14.82 6.16 0.00
C ARG A 124 -13.91 7.40 0.05
N PHE A 125 -13.78 8.16 -1.04
CA PHE A 125 -13.00 9.40 -1.07
C PHE A 125 -13.88 10.65 -0.96
N ASN A 126 -15.21 10.52 -1.13
CA ASN A 126 -16.15 11.63 -1.12
C ASN A 126 -17.38 11.36 -0.24
N LYS A 127 -18.47 10.83 -0.81
CA LYS A 127 -19.81 10.69 -0.22
C LYS A 127 -19.87 9.86 1.05
N TYR A 128 -19.00 8.86 1.18
CA TYR A 128 -18.94 7.94 2.32
C TYR A 128 -17.51 7.82 2.87
N ALA A 129 -16.77 8.93 2.86
CA ALA A 129 -15.37 8.93 3.24
C ALA A 129 -15.15 8.58 4.72
N GLU A 130 -16.12 8.86 5.58
CA GLU A 130 -16.14 8.48 7.00
C GLU A 130 -16.12 6.96 7.23
N ARG A 131 -16.54 6.17 6.23
CA ARG A 131 -16.57 4.70 6.36
C ARG A 131 -15.23 4.04 6.10
N ALA A 132 -14.27 4.76 5.50
CA ALA A 132 -12.97 4.23 5.15
C ALA A 132 -12.16 3.83 6.40
N ALA A 133 -11.51 2.67 6.36
CA ALA A 133 -10.85 2.08 7.53
C ALA A 133 -9.74 2.99 8.10
N GLU A 134 -9.00 3.68 7.24
CA GLU A 134 -7.97 4.64 7.63
C GLU A 134 -8.51 5.83 8.45
N LYS A 135 -9.80 6.18 8.31
CA LYS A 135 -10.43 7.25 9.10
C LYS A 135 -10.97 6.78 10.45
N ARG A 136 -11.21 5.47 10.61
CA ARG A 136 -11.67 4.88 11.88
C ARG A 136 -10.55 4.72 12.90
N ALA A 137 -9.30 4.67 12.44
CA ALA A 137 -8.11 4.46 13.27
C ALA A 137 -7.59 5.73 13.99
N VAL A 138 -8.39 6.80 14.05
CA VAL A 138 -8.12 7.95 14.93
C VAL A 138 -8.99 7.81 16.19
N PRO A 139 -8.50 7.19 17.28
CA PRO A 139 -9.06 7.49 18.59
C PRO A 139 -8.71 8.96 18.90
N GLY A 140 -9.66 9.69 19.47
CA GLY A 140 -9.48 11.06 19.94
C GLY A 140 -8.29 11.20 20.89
N GLY A 141 -7.80 12.44 20.97
CA GLY A 141 -6.67 12.86 21.81
C GLY A 141 -6.88 12.77 23.31
#